data_AF-A0A553FYT5-F1
#
_entry.id   AF-A0A553FYT5-F1
#
_cell.length_a   1.000
_cell.length_b   1.000
_cell.length_c   1.000
_cell.angle_alpha   90.00
_cell.angle_beta   90.00
_cell.angle_gamma   90.00
#
_symmetry.space_group_name_H-M   'P 1'
#
loop_
_entity.id
_entity.type
_entity.pdbx_description
1 polymer ?
#
loop_
_entity_poly.entity_id
_entity_poly.type
_entity_poly.pdbx_seq_one_letter_code
_entity_poly.pdbx_strand_id
1 'polypeptide(L)'
;MRNPTPEEIAVAGKVLQAIKLIDPGFYNADLAMADGWARVLFPSDYTLDEMLDGVTDFYRHEEKGRRCMPANVLAGARRARDAKQATPEGRAEIEARRQARQRELDRKIRAGKHKALEATKQRGRELPETALKLQQRLKEATKRVQ
;
A
#
# COMPACT_ATOMS: atom_id res chain seq x y z
N MET A 1 -11.08 -0.51 5.42
CA MET A 1 -9.98 -1.26 4.78
C MET A 1 -9.61 -0.58 3.47
N ARG A 2 -8.31 -0.42 3.16
CA ARG A 2 -7.84 0.13 1.88
C ARG A 2 -8.05 -0.91 0.77
N ASN A 3 -8.39 -0.45 -0.44
CA ASN A 3 -8.39 -1.33 -1.61
C ASN A 3 -6.95 -1.61 -2.05
N PRO A 4 -6.58 -2.88 -2.33
CA PRO A 4 -5.26 -3.20 -2.83
C PRO A 4 -5.07 -2.63 -4.24
N THR A 5 -3.82 -2.31 -4.56
CA THR A 5 -3.38 -1.89 -5.89
C THR A 5 -3.27 -3.11 -6.82
N PRO A 6 -3.31 -2.91 -8.15
CA PRO A 6 -3.10 -4.01 -9.10
C PRO A 6 -1.79 -4.77 -8.86
N GLU A 7 -0.72 -4.08 -8.46
CA GLU A 7 0.56 -4.69 -8.12
C GLU A 7 0.47 -5.58 -6.88
N GLU A 8 -0.23 -5.12 -5.83
CA GLU A 8 -0.47 -5.90 -4.61
C GLU A 8 -1.30 -7.16 -4.92
N ILE A 9 -2.33 -7.05 -5.77
CA ILE A 9 -3.14 -8.20 -6.23
C ILE A 9 -2.27 -9.19 -7.00
N ALA A 10 -1.40 -8.72 -7.89
CA ALA A 10 -0.50 -9.58 -8.64
C ALA A 10 0.48 -10.36 -7.74
N VAL A 11 1.01 -9.71 -6.70
CA VAL A 11 1.89 -10.37 -5.72
C VAL A 11 1.11 -11.40 -4.89
N ALA A 12 -0.11 -11.10 -4.44
CA ALA A 12 -0.97 -12.08 -3.77
C ALA A 12 -1.28 -13.29 -4.68
N GLY A 13 -1.50 -13.06 -5.98
CA GLY A 13 -1.66 -14.11 -6.98
C GLY A 13 -0.45 -15.06 -7.07
N LYS A 14 0.78 -14.53 -6.97
CA LYS A 14 2.00 -15.35 -6.94
C LYS A 14 2.08 -16.24 -5.70
N VAL A 15 1.69 -15.71 -4.54
CA VAL A 15 1.61 -16.48 -3.29
C VAL A 15 0.58 -17.61 -3.43
N LEU A 16 -0.60 -17.33 -3.97
CA LEU A 16 -1.64 -18.32 -4.22
C LEU A 16 -1.21 -19.41 -5.22
N GLN A 17 -0.48 -19.03 -6.28
CA GLN A 17 0.10 -19.99 -7.21
C GLN A 17 1.12 -20.91 -6.54
N ALA A 18 1.98 -20.37 -5.67
CA ALA A 18 2.93 -21.18 -4.91
C ALA A 18 2.21 -22.20 -4.00
N ILE A 19 1.12 -21.78 -3.34
CA ILE A 19 0.27 -22.69 -2.56
C ILE A 19 -0.32 -23.79 -3.44
N LYS A 20 -0.90 -23.43 -4.60
CA LYS A 20 -1.52 -24.39 -5.52
C LYS A 20 -0.53 -25.40 -6.10
N LEU A 21 0.74 -25.00 -6.29
CA LEU A 21 1.82 -25.89 -6.72
C LEU A 21 2.17 -26.93 -5.65
N ILE A 22 2.14 -26.55 -4.37
CA ILE A 22 2.46 -27.45 -3.24
C ILE A 22 1.24 -28.31 -2.86
N ASP A 23 0.05 -27.74 -2.90
CA ASP A 23 -1.23 -28.36 -2.55
C ASP A 23 -2.21 -28.28 -3.73
N PRO A 24 -2.22 -29.31 -4.60
CA PRO A 24 -3.17 -29.38 -5.71
C PRO A 24 -4.64 -29.39 -5.28
N GLY A 25 -4.94 -29.75 -4.03
CA GLY A 25 -6.29 -29.72 -3.45
C GLY A 25 -6.74 -28.33 -3.00
N PHE A 26 -5.82 -27.36 -2.98
CA PHE A 26 -6.15 -25.96 -2.69
C PHE A 26 -7.09 -25.39 -3.75
N TYR A 27 -7.94 -24.43 -3.34
CA TYR A 27 -8.92 -23.77 -4.21
C TYR A 27 -8.26 -23.15 -5.46
N ASN A 28 -9.06 -22.84 -6.48
CA ASN A 28 -8.54 -22.16 -7.67
C ASN A 28 -7.98 -20.79 -7.28
N ALA A 29 -6.72 -20.55 -7.63
CA ALA A 29 -6.01 -19.29 -7.44
C ALA A 29 -6.49 -18.25 -8.47
N ASP A 30 -7.72 -17.77 -8.30
CA ASP A 30 -8.33 -16.77 -9.18
C ASP A 30 -8.07 -15.33 -8.71
N LEU A 31 -8.48 -14.37 -9.55
CA LEU A 31 -8.26 -12.95 -9.30
C LEU A 31 -9.05 -12.43 -8.09
N ALA A 32 -10.24 -12.97 -7.84
CA ALA A 32 -11.07 -12.56 -6.71
C ALA A 32 -10.45 -13.01 -5.38
N MET A 33 -9.90 -14.22 -5.34
CA MET A 33 -9.15 -14.72 -4.20
C MET A 33 -7.87 -13.91 -3.98
N ALA A 34 -7.16 -13.55 -5.06
CA ALA A 34 -5.98 -12.69 -4.98
C ALA A 34 -6.31 -11.30 -4.42
N ASP A 35 -7.42 -10.67 -4.82
CA ASP A 35 -7.88 -9.40 -4.23
C ASP A 35 -8.16 -9.54 -2.72
N GLY A 36 -8.91 -10.59 -2.35
CA GLY A 36 -9.21 -10.88 -0.95
C GLY A 36 -7.95 -11.10 -0.10
N TRP A 37 -6.98 -11.84 -0.64
CA TRP A 37 -5.69 -12.08 0.02
C TRP A 37 -4.85 -10.80 0.12
N ALA A 38 -4.81 -10.00 -0.94
CA ALA A 38 -4.06 -8.75 -0.95
C ALA A 38 -4.53 -7.78 0.15
N ARG A 39 -5.83 -7.74 0.46
CA ARG A 39 -6.37 -6.95 1.57
C ARG A 39 -5.81 -7.34 2.94
N VAL A 40 -5.43 -8.60 3.11
CA VAL A 40 -4.87 -9.12 4.36
C VAL A 40 -3.35 -9.05 4.38
N LEU A 41 -2.69 -9.28 3.24
CA LEU A 41 -1.23 -9.32 3.15
C LEU A 41 -0.59 -7.94 3.18
N PHE A 42 -1.10 -6.95 2.44
CA PHE A 42 -0.40 -5.67 2.23
C PHE A 42 -0.57 -4.56 3.29
N PRO A 43 -1.36 -4.74 4.36
CA PRO A 43 -1.10 -4.01 5.60
C PRO A 43 0.28 -4.31 6.19
N SER A 44 0.88 -5.48 5.89
CA SER A 44 2.24 -5.82 6.28
C SER A 44 3.30 -5.26 5.32
N ASP A 45 4.56 -5.26 5.74
CA ASP A 45 5.71 -4.84 4.93
C ASP A 45 6.61 -6.01 4.51
N TYR A 46 6.06 -7.23 4.48
CA TYR A 46 6.77 -8.41 4.00
C TYR A 46 6.99 -8.37 2.48
N THR A 47 8.15 -8.87 2.04
CA THR A 47 8.43 -9.08 0.61
C THR A 47 7.72 -10.34 0.12
N LEU A 48 7.64 -10.48 -1.21
CA LEU A 48 7.19 -11.74 -1.81
C LEU A 48 8.01 -12.93 -1.31
N ASP A 49 9.34 -12.81 -1.26
CA ASP A 49 10.21 -13.90 -0.80
C ASP A 49 9.92 -14.28 0.66
N GLU A 50 9.74 -13.29 1.55
CA GLU A 50 9.34 -13.56 2.94
C GLU A 50 7.96 -14.25 3.00
N MET A 51 7.02 -13.87 2.14
CA MET A 51 5.72 -14.54 2.05
C MET A 51 5.84 -15.98 1.50
N LEU A 52 6.70 -16.24 0.52
CA LEU A 52 6.95 -17.58 -0.02
C LEU A 52 7.67 -18.49 1.00
N ASP A 53 8.58 -17.92 1.79
CA ASP A 53 9.15 -18.60 2.97
C ASP A 53 8.02 -18.98 3.94
N GLY A 54 7.04 -18.09 4.15
CA GLY A 54 5.88 -18.37 4.98
C GLY A 54 4.94 -19.46 4.47
N VAL A 55 4.77 -19.57 3.16
CA VAL A 55 4.05 -20.70 2.52
C VAL A 55 4.80 -22.01 2.79
N THR A 56 6.13 -22.00 2.57
CA THR A 56 6.98 -23.17 2.78
C THR A 56 6.97 -23.63 4.23
N ASP A 57 7.07 -22.68 5.17
CA ASP A 57 7.01 -22.93 6.60
C ASP A 57 5.69 -23.58 7.02
N PHE A 58 4.55 -23.10 6.52
CA PHE A 58 3.24 -23.71 6.78
C PHE A 58 3.22 -25.18 6.36
N TYR A 59 3.59 -25.50 5.12
CA TYR A 59 3.53 -26.88 4.61
C TYR A 59 4.61 -27.80 5.19
N ARG A 60 5.68 -27.26 5.78
CA ARG A 60 6.68 -28.04 6.51
C ARG A 60 6.17 -28.48 7.89
N HIS A 61 5.34 -27.67 8.53
CA HIS A 61 4.98 -27.84 9.94
C HIS A 61 3.52 -28.22 10.19
N GLU A 62 2.62 -28.08 9.21
CA GLU A 62 1.23 -28.47 9.41
C GLU A 62 0.97 -29.97 9.32
N GLU A 63 0.02 -30.41 10.14
CA GLU A 63 -0.53 -31.75 10.11
C GLU A 63 -1.57 -31.87 8.97
N LYS A 64 -1.79 -33.10 8.50
CA LYS A 64 -2.67 -33.37 7.37
C LYS A 64 -4.08 -32.78 7.61
N GLY A 65 -4.58 -31.99 6.66
CA GLY A 65 -5.99 -31.59 6.59
C GLY A 65 -6.27 -30.10 6.81
N ARG A 66 -5.29 -29.30 7.22
CA ARG A 66 -5.45 -27.83 7.30
C ARG A 66 -5.06 -27.15 5.99
N ARG A 67 -5.80 -26.08 5.65
CA ARG A 67 -5.56 -25.27 4.45
C ARG A 67 -4.69 -24.07 4.76
N CYS A 68 -3.82 -23.69 3.82
CA CYS A 68 -3.03 -22.48 3.95
C CYS A 68 -3.93 -21.23 3.87
N MET A 69 -3.80 -20.34 4.85
CA MET A 69 -4.56 -19.09 4.93
C MET A 69 -3.60 -17.90 4.95
N PRO A 70 -4.03 -16.67 4.60
CA PRO A 70 -3.15 -15.49 4.59
C PRO A 70 -2.43 -15.26 5.92
N ALA A 71 -3.11 -15.50 7.05
CA ALA A 71 -2.52 -15.36 8.38
C ALA A 71 -1.35 -16.33 8.63
N ASN A 72 -1.42 -17.54 8.07
CA ASN A 72 -0.35 -18.53 8.18
C ASN A 72 0.88 -18.06 7.41
N VAL A 73 0.68 -17.51 6.21
CA VAL A 73 1.74 -16.92 5.39
C VAL A 73 2.42 -15.78 6.15
N LEU A 74 1.66 -14.87 6.76
CA LEU A 74 2.23 -13.77 7.55
C LEU A 74 2.99 -14.25 8.79
N ALA A 75 2.49 -15.29 9.47
CA ALA A 75 3.17 -15.86 10.62
C ALA A 75 4.51 -16.52 10.23
N GLY A 76 4.54 -17.26 9.12
CA GLY A 76 5.77 -17.84 8.59
C GLY A 76 6.74 -16.78 8.04
N ALA A 77 6.25 -15.75 7.36
CA ALA A 77 7.04 -14.61 6.89
C ALA A 77 7.72 -13.87 8.05
N ARG A 78 7.01 -13.71 9.17
CA ARG A 78 7.56 -13.15 10.40
C ARG A 78 8.72 -14.01 10.92
N ARG A 79 8.55 -15.33 11.02
CA ARG A 79 9.61 -16.26 11.46
C ARG A 79 10.83 -16.21 10.54
N ALA A 80 10.61 -16.21 9.22
CA ALA A 80 11.69 -16.11 8.23
C ALA A 80 12.46 -14.80 8.38
N ARG A 81 11.76 -13.68 8.60
CA ARG A 81 12.39 -12.40 8.88
C ARG A 81 13.17 -12.40 10.20
N ASP A 82 12.58 -12.91 11.27
CA ASP A 82 13.23 -12.99 12.59
C ASP A 82 14.53 -13.82 12.49
N ALA A 83 14.52 -14.92 11.71
CA ALA A 83 15.70 -15.72 11.42
C ALA A 83 16.76 -14.96 10.61
N LYS A 84 16.37 -14.20 9.57
CA LYS A 84 17.30 -13.32 8.82
C LYS A 84 17.92 -12.26 9.73
N GLN A 85 17.13 -11.66 10.62
CA GLN A 85 17.59 -10.71 11.63
C GLN A 85 18.46 -11.33 12.73
N ALA A 86 18.60 -12.65 12.82
CA ALA A 86 19.56 -13.24 13.75
C ALA A 86 21.02 -12.95 13.31
N THR A 87 21.24 -12.68 12.02
CA THR A 87 22.56 -12.39 11.44
C THR A 87 22.82 -10.87 11.33
N PRO A 88 24.07 -10.38 11.51
CA PRO A 88 24.42 -8.99 11.28
C PRO A 88 24.08 -8.49 9.87
N GLU A 89 24.33 -9.32 8.86
CA GLU A 89 24.09 -9.02 7.45
C GLU A 89 22.60 -8.86 7.16
N GLY A 90 21.78 -9.80 7.63
CA GLY A 90 20.32 -9.73 7.47
C GLY A 90 19.68 -8.56 8.24
N ARG A 91 20.23 -8.19 9.41
CA ARG A 91 19.81 -6.96 10.11
C ARG A 91 20.08 -5.72 9.27
N ALA A 92 21.29 -5.60 8.71
CA ALA A 92 21.68 -4.46 7.89
C ALA A 92 20.80 -4.34 6.63
N GLU A 93 20.51 -5.46 5.96
CA GLU A 93 19.64 -5.50 4.79
C GLU A 93 18.21 -5.00 5.09
N ILE A 94 17.62 -5.51 6.18
CA ILE A 94 16.25 -5.15 6.57
C ILE A 94 16.16 -3.68 7.00
N GLU A 95 17.17 -3.19 7.72
CA GLU A 95 17.24 -1.78 8.11
C GLU A 95 17.41 -0.87 6.89
N ALA A 96 18.28 -1.22 5.94
CA ALA A 96 18.44 -0.48 4.69
C ALA A 96 17.11 -0.38 3.91
N ARG A 97 16.34 -1.48 3.84
CA ARG A 97 15.00 -1.50 3.22
C ARG A 97 14.02 -0.58 3.95
N ARG A 98 13.99 -0.62 5.29
CA ARG A 98 13.12 0.26 6.10
C ARG A 98 13.45 1.72 5.85
N GLN A 99 14.72 2.07 5.82
CA GLN A 99 15.17 3.43 5.52
C GLN A 99 14.80 3.86 4.10
N ALA A 100 14.96 2.99 3.09
CA ALA A 100 14.55 3.29 1.72
C ALA A 100 13.04 3.57 1.62
N ARG A 101 12.21 2.75 2.28
CA ARG A 101 10.76 2.95 2.34
C ARG A 101 10.39 4.25 3.05
N GLN A 102 11.03 4.54 4.19
CA GLN A 102 10.82 5.79 4.92
C GLN A 102 11.14 7.01 4.05
N ARG A 103 12.28 7.01 3.36
CA ARG A 103 12.67 8.08 2.42
C ARG A 103 11.64 8.25 1.30
N GLU A 104 11.09 7.16 0.78
CA GLU A 104 10.07 7.21 -0.27
C GLU A 104 8.75 7.81 0.26
N LEU A 105 8.32 7.42 1.46
CA LEU A 105 7.16 7.98 2.13
C LEU A 105 7.34 9.47 2.41
N ASP A 106 8.50 9.87 2.94
CA ASP A 106 8.83 11.27 3.19
C ASP A 106 8.82 12.08 1.90
N ARG A 107 9.36 11.53 0.80
CA ARG A 107 9.28 12.15 -0.54
C ARG A 107 7.84 12.34 -0.98
N LYS A 108 6.98 11.32 -0.84
CA LYS A 108 5.56 11.39 -1.19
C LYS A 108 4.81 12.41 -0.33
N ILE A 109 5.08 12.46 0.98
CA ILE A 109 4.49 13.43 1.90
C ILE A 109 4.92 14.85 1.53
N ARG A 110 6.21 15.09 1.27
CA ARG A 110 6.72 16.40 0.87
C ARG A 110 6.11 16.86 -0.46
N ALA A 111 6.03 15.97 -1.45
CA ALA A 111 5.38 16.25 -2.73
C ALA A 111 3.87 16.53 -2.57
N GLY A 112 3.17 15.76 -1.73
CA GLY A 112 1.75 15.94 -1.42
C GLY A 112 1.48 17.27 -0.70
N LYS A 113 2.30 17.63 0.29
CA LYS A 113 2.25 18.94 0.98
C LYS A 113 2.49 20.08 -0.01
N HIS A 114 3.45 19.95 -0.92
CA HIS A 114 3.72 20.96 -1.94
C HIS A 114 2.53 21.15 -2.91
N LYS A 115 1.93 20.05 -3.39
CA LYS A 115 0.74 20.12 -4.24
C LYS A 115 -0.47 20.77 -3.53
N ALA A 116 -0.69 20.46 -2.25
CA ALA A 116 -1.76 21.05 -1.46
C ALA A 116 -1.54 22.56 -1.21
N LEU A 117 -0.29 22.98 -0.97
CA LEU A 117 0.10 24.39 -0.79
C LEU A 117 -0.04 25.21 -2.09
N GLU A 118 0.32 24.63 -3.24
CA GLU A 118 0.12 25.28 -4.55
C GLU A 118 -1.37 25.41 -4.90
N ALA A 119 -2.18 24.37 -4.65
CA ALA A 119 -3.62 24.41 -4.87
C ALA A 119 -4.33 25.46 -3.99
N THR A 120 -3.88 25.67 -2.75
CA THR A 120 -4.40 26.71 -1.87
C THR A 120 -3.96 28.11 -2.29
N LYS A 121 -2.72 28.29 -2.78
CA LYS A 121 -2.26 29.56 -3.37
C LYS A 121 -3.01 29.94 -4.64
N GLN A 122 -3.31 28.97 -5.52
CA GLN A 122 -4.11 29.22 -6.74
C GLN A 122 -5.54 29.63 -6.39
N ARG A 123 -6.21 28.92 -5.47
CA ARG A 123 -7.53 29.32 -4.95
C ARG A 123 -7.54 30.68 -4.25
N GLY A 124 -6.44 31.08 -3.61
CA GLY A 124 -6.32 32.39 -2.96
C GLY A 124 -6.03 33.55 -3.93
N ARG A 125 -5.59 33.29 -5.16
CA ARG A 125 -5.30 34.31 -6.18
C ARG A 125 -6.44 34.52 -7.18
N GLU A 126 -7.29 33.52 -7.39
CA GLU A 126 -8.47 33.64 -8.23
C GLU A 126 -9.65 34.17 -7.41
N LEU A 127 -9.84 35.49 -7.41
CA LEU A 127 -11.18 36.03 -7.12
C LEU A 127 -12.11 35.47 -8.21
N PRO A 128 -13.16 34.71 -7.86
CA PRO A 128 -14.08 34.18 -8.86
C PRO A 128 -14.62 35.35 -9.69
N GLU A 129 -14.72 35.19 -11.01
CA GLU A 129 -15.16 36.26 -11.93
C GLU A 129 -16.46 36.94 -11.47
N THR A 130 -17.33 36.20 -10.77
CA THR A 130 -18.56 36.69 -10.16
C THR A 130 -18.30 37.75 -9.09
N ALA A 131 -17.25 37.61 -8.27
CA ALA A 131 -16.85 38.59 -7.28
C ALA A 131 -16.24 39.86 -7.92
N LEU A 132 -15.48 39.70 -9.01
CA LEU A 132 -14.98 40.84 -9.81
C LEU A 132 -16.13 41.61 -10.47
N LYS A 133 -17.09 40.89 -11.08
CA LYS A 133 -18.30 41.47 -11.69
C LYS A 133 -19.19 42.15 -10.64
N LEU A 134 -19.29 41.60 -9.42
CA LEU A 134 -20.03 42.21 -8.31
C LEU A 134 -19.36 43.49 -7.80
N GLN A 135 -18.04 43.51 -7.66
CA GLN A 135 -17.30 44.73 -7.28
C GLN A 135 -17.39 45.83 -8.33
N GLN A 136 -17.35 45.48 -9.62
CA GLN A 136 -17.55 46.44 -10.71
C GLN A 136 -18.97 47.03 -10.67
N ARG A 137 -19.99 46.19 -10.50
CA ARG A 137 -21.39 46.63 -10.35
C ARG A 137 -21.61 47.51 -9.12
N LEU A 138 -20.99 47.18 -8.00
CA LEU A 138 -21.06 48.02 -6.79
C LEU A 138 -20.41 49.38 -6.99
N LYS A 139 -19.22 49.43 -7.63
CA LYS A 139 -18.54 50.69 -7.96
C LYS A 139 -19.37 51.58 -8.91
N GLU A 140 -19.98 50.97 -9.92
CA GLU A 140 -20.86 51.68 -10.86
C GLU A 140 -22.14 52.20 -10.19
N ALA A 141 -22.71 51.44 -9.25
CA ALA A 141 -23.88 51.87 -8.49
C ALA A 141 -23.56 53.07 -7.58
N THR A 142 -22.42 53.07 -6.89
CA THR A 142 -21.99 54.22 -6.06
C THR A 142 -21.66 55.48 -6.86
N LYS A 143 -21.26 55.37 -8.13
CA LYS A 143 -21.02 56.53 -9.01
C LYS A 143 -22.31 57.22 -9.48
N ARG A 144 -23.46 56.56 -9.37
CA ARG A 144 -24.77 57.10 -9.82
C ARG A 144 -25.57 57.77 -8.69
N VAL A 145 -24.99 57.90 -7.50
CA VAL A 145 -25.65 58.47 -6.30
C VAL A 145 -25.02 59.83 -5.90
N GLN A 146 -24.13 60.40 -6.73
CA GLN A 146 -23.70 61.80 -6.67
C GLN A 146 -24.27 62.56 -7.87
#